data_AF-A0A7V7B210-F1
#
_entry.id   AF-A0A7V7B210-F1
#
_cell.length_a   1.000
_cell.length_b   1.000
_cell.length_c   1.000
_cell.angle_alpha   90.00
_cell.angle_beta   90.00
_cell.angle_gamma   90.00
#
_symmetry.space_group_name_H-M   'P 1'
#
loop_
_entity.id
_entity.type
_entity.pdbx_description
1 polymer ?
#
loop_
_entity_poly.entity_id
_entity_poly.type
_entity_poly.pdbx_seq_one_letter_code
_entity_poly.pdbx_strand_id
1 'polypeptide(L)'
;FTNANTCAYKDYQDAAFWFRGLPEYAKILKEGSVEVVNIANNHTHDYMSQGYDDTLENLTKEEIHYFGYDNVLIKDVKGIKIGLLGFNELGINEVGTNSIDFKREVKKSIEDIKDNVDLIIVSFHWGEENTILPNYNQISLARTAVDAGADLILGHHSHVIQGIENYKGKHIIYSLGNFVYGGKYSLTDDGHSFIYQEKFTFNNGNLTNNSPKIIPVRISTDPDKNDFRPILLQAEEENEAREKLLSRSIGLKYLANKMSITDIHTIIEARDKMYENKNIEIDIPNIVKNNMSNDKDLVNLNDFIPDLKIDCAYAKSDNFTGKKLYYNNMPYLRLGTAEKLKVANEKAKEYGYRLKVWDAYRPPEIQWLMWNIWPDPNYIASPLKNYSHHNRGIAVDVTLIDDDGKELPMPSKFDDFSAKANRNYAFATNEEKNNSLLLEKIMYESGFQGIQSEWWHFVDTDYSQYNIIDIEKIHFGKMLGIVP
;
A
#
# COMPACT_ATOMS: atom_id res chain seq x y z
N PHE A 1 -25.58 6.08 15.11
CA PHE A 1 -26.35 5.87 16.35
C PHE A 1 -27.83 5.82 16.00
N THR A 2 -28.40 4.63 15.82
CA THR A 2 -29.73 4.48 15.20
C THR A 2 -30.40 3.15 15.58
N ASN A 3 -31.74 3.14 15.59
CA ASN A 3 -32.56 1.93 15.67
C ASN A 3 -33.13 1.49 14.30
N ALA A 4 -32.77 2.18 13.22
CA ALA A 4 -33.14 1.81 11.87
C ALA A 4 -32.71 0.36 11.57
N ASN A 5 -33.62 -0.40 10.97
CA ASN A 5 -33.43 -1.83 10.67
C ASN A 5 -33.29 -2.10 9.17
N THR A 6 -33.50 -1.10 8.33
CA THR A 6 -33.39 -1.24 6.87
C THR A 6 -32.02 -0.77 6.43
N CYS A 7 -31.25 -1.68 5.81
CA CYS A 7 -29.90 -1.40 5.35
C CYS A 7 -29.85 -1.04 3.86
N ALA A 8 -28.89 -0.19 3.51
CA ALA A 8 -28.59 0.17 2.13
C ALA A 8 -28.10 -1.04 1.32
N TYR A 9 -28.34 -1.02 0.02
CA TYR A 9 -27.76 -2.02 -0.89
C TYR A 9 -26.25 -1.74 -1.08
N LYS A 10 -25.43 -2.80 -1.03
CA LYS A 10 -24.01 -2.80 -1.39
C LYS A 10 -23.76 -3.87 -2.44
N ASP A 11 -22.96 -3.58 -3.46
CA ASP A 11 -22.76 -4.45 -4.64
C ASP A 11 -22.12 -5.82 -4.29
N TYR A 12 -21.44 -5.92 -3.15
CA TYR A 12 -20.74 -7.11 -2.66
C TYR A 12 -21.37 -7.66 -1.38
N GLN A 13 -22.68 -7.91 -1.40
CA GLN A 13 -23.47 -8.27 -0.20
C GLN A 13 -22.87 -9.40 0.65
N ASP A 14 -22.29 -10.44 0.03
CA ASP A 14 -21.77 -11.61 0.73
C ASP A 14 -20.55 -11.32 1.64
N ALA A 15 -19.89 -10.17 1.44
CA ALA A 15 -18.75 -9.71 2.25
C ALA A 15 -18.97 -8.31 2.86
N ALA A 16 -20.16 -7.73 2.65
CA ALA A 16 -20.46 -6.37 3.09
C ALA A 16 -20.80 -6.30 4.59
N PHE A 17 -20.35 -5.24 5.23
CA PHE A 17 -20.69 -4.92 6.61
C PHE A 17 -21.60 -3.70 6.66
N TRP A 18 -22.62 -3.78 7.52
CA TRP A 18 -23.49 -2.68 7.88
C TRP A 18 -23.35 -2.39 9.37
N PHE A 19 -22.83 -1.21 9.70
CA PHE A 19 -22.56 -0.83 11.07
C PHE A 19 -23.66 0.07 11.62
N ARG A 20 -24.09 -0.24 12.84
CA ARG A 20 -24.88 0.67 13.68
C ARG A 20 -24.46 0.51 15.13
N GLY A 21 -24.47 1.63 15.84
CA GLY A 21 -24.48 1.65 17.30
C GLY A 21 -25.88 2.01 17.79
N LEU A 22 -26.29 1.43 18.91
CA LEU A 22 -27.54 1.80 19.57
C LEU A 22 -27.55 3.30 19.91
N PRO A 23 -28.70 3.99 19.89
CA PRO A 23 -28.78 5.42 20.17
C PRO A 23 -28.07 5.85 21.46
N GLU A 24 -28.22 5.08 22.55
CA GLU A 24 -27.60 5.35 23.84
C GLU A 24 -26.07 5.31 23.82
N TYR A 25 -25.44 4.69 22.81
CA TYR A 25 -23.98 4.67 22.69
C TYR A 25 -23.42 6.05 22.35
N ALA A 26 -24.23 6.98 21.81
CA ALA A 26 -23.78 8.36 21.60
C ALA A 26 -23.27 9.02 22.90
N LYS A 27 -23.83 8.63 24.06
CA LYS A 27 -23.45 9.14 25.37
C LYS A 27 -21.99 8.87 25.73
N ILE A 28 -21.39 7.79 25.20
CA ILE A 28 -19.98 7.46 25.47
C ILE A 28 -19.02 8.55 24.97
N LEU A 29 -19.40 9.27 23.91
CA LEU A 29 -18.61 10.37 23.36
C LEU A 29 -18.52 11.51 24.38
N LYS A 30 -19.66 11.87 24.98
CA LYS A 30 -19.73 12.89 26.04
C LYS A 30 -18.95 12.47 27.28
N GLU A 31 -19.15 11.25 27.74
CA GLU A 31 -18.42 10.69 28.90
C GLU A 31 -16.91 10.61 28.64
N GLY A 32 -16.51 10.37 27.39
CA GLY A 32 -15.12 10.39 26.92
C GLY A 32 -14.56 11.78 26.63
N SER A 33 -15.29 12.85 26.93
CA SER A 33 -14.90 14.25 26.66
C SER A 33 -14.64 14.55 25.17
N VAL A 34 -15.31 13.83 24.27
CA VAL A 34 -15.35 14.15 22.84
C VAL A 34 -16.34 15.29 22.64
N GLU A 35 -15.92 16.36 21.97
CA GLU A 35 -16.77 17.53 21.70
C GLU A 35 -17.31 17.56 20.26
N VAL A 36 -16.58 16.95 19.33
CA VAL A 36 -16.87 17.02 17.89
C VAL A 36 -16.51 15.69 17.21
N VAL A 37 -17.34 15.23 16.29
CA VAL A 37 -17.07 14.05 15.44
C VAL A 37 -17.17 14.36 13.95
N ASN A 38 -16.33 13.72 13.14
CA ASN A 38 -16.51 13.69 11.68
C ASN A 38 -17.51 12.57 11.32
N ILE A 39 -18.58 12.91 10.61
CA ILE A 39 -19.58 11.94 10.13
C ILE A 39 -19.35 11.53 8.68
N ALA A 40 -18.44 12.16 7.93
CA ALA A 40 -18.13 11.76 6.57
C ALA A 40 -17.28 10.49 6.56
N ASN A 41 -17.93 9.34 6.42
CA ASN A 41 -17.28 8.04 6.24
C ASN A 41 -18.16 7.10 5.40
N ASN A 42 -17.61 5.96 5.00
CA ASN A 42 -18.28 4.99 4.12
C ASN A 42 -19.49 4.28 4.79
N HIS A 43 -19.58 4.29 6.12
CA HIS A 43 -20.60 3.56 6.89
C HIS A 43 -21.73 4.43 7.45
N THR A 44 -21.61 5.75 7.38
CA THR A 44 -22.63 6.67 7.91
C THR A 44 -24.01 6.49 7.27
N HIS A 45 -24.09 5.97 6.06
CA HIS A 45 -25.33 5.71 5.32
C HIS A 45 -25.73 4.23 5.25
N ASP A 46 -25.09 3.35 6.04
CA ASP A 46 -25.38 1.91 6.03
C ASP A 46 -26.86 1.60 6.31
N TYR A 47 -27.54 2.44 7.10
CA TYR A 47 -28.97 2.34 7.40
C TYR A 47 -29.80 3.45 6.74
N MET A 48 -29.37 3.87 5.54
CA MET A 48 -30.02 4.89 4.70
C MET A 48 -30.18 6.25 5.40
N SER A 49 -31.06 7.09 4.87
CA SER A 49 -31.35 8.42 5.43
C SER A 49 -31.86 8.35 6.87
N GLN A 50 -32.67 7.34 7.22
CA GLN A 50 -33.13 7.18 8.61
C GLN A 50 -31.95 6.97 9.56
N GLY A 51 -31.01 6.08 9.23
CA GLY A 51 -29.83 5.85 10.06
C GLY A 51 -28.93 7.08 10.19
N TYR A 52 -28.81 7.85 9.11
CA TYR A 52 -28.11 9.13 9.08
C TYR A 52 -28.77 10.15 10.01
N ASP A 53 -30.07 10.42 9.81
CA ASP A 53 -30.84 11.41 10.57
C ASP A 53 -30.89 11.06 12.07
N ASP A 54 -31.15 9.80 12.40
CA ASP A 54 -31.10 9.29 13.77
C ASP A 54 -29.72 9.55 14.41
N THR A 55 -28.63 9.37 13.65
CA THR A 55 -27.28 9.63 14.16
C THR A 55 -27.09 11.10 14.49
N LEU A 56 -27.53 12.01 13.62
CA LEU A 56 -27.43 13.45 13.86
C LEU A 56 -28.28 13.89 15.07
N GLU A 57 -29.49 13.36 15.19
CA GLU A 57 -30.38 13.65 16.32
C GLU A 57 -29.75 13.20 17.65
N ASN A 58 -29.22 11.98 17.71
CA ASN A 58 -28.63 11.44 18.92
C ASN A 58 -27.30 12.13 19.29
N LEU A 59 -26.48 12.52 18.32
CA LEU A 59 -25.30 13.36 18.58
C LEU A 59 -25.70 14.73 19.16
N THR A 60 -26.72 15.37 18.57
CA THR A 60 -27.23 16.67 19.02
C THR A 60 -27.77 16.58 20.45
N LYS A 61 -28.53 15.53 20.76
CA LYS A 61 -29.09 15.28 22.10
C LYS A 61 -28.01 15.16 23.18
N GLU A 62 -26.87 14.55 22.85
CA GLU A 62 -25.74 14.40 23.76
C GLU A 62 -24.81 15.61 23.78
N GLU A 63 -25.15 16.69 23.05
CA GLU A 63 -24.36 17.91 22.90
C GLU A 63 -23.00 17.67 22.19
N ILE A 64 -22.97 16.70 21.27
CA ILE A 64 -21.82 16.41 20.42
C ILE A 64 -22.00 17.11 19.09
N HIS A 65 -21.09 18.03 18.76
CA HIS A 65 -21.10 18.67 17.46
C HIS A 65 -20.61 17.69 16.38
N TYR A 66 -20.98 17.95 15.14
CA TYR A 66 -20.55 17.13 14.01
C TYR A 66 -20.29 17.97 12.77
N PHE A 67 -19.46 17.43 11.89
CA PHE A 67 -19.13 17.99 10.58
C PHE A 67 -18.87 16.87 9.58
N GLY A 68 -18.90 17.19 8.29
CA GLY A 68 -18.63 16.24 7.21
C GLY A 68 -19.70 16.25 6.13
N TYR A 69 -19.33 15.80 4.94
CA TYR A 69 -20.10 15.99 3.70
C TYR A 69 -20.33 17.50 3.49
N ASP A 70 -21.58 17.92 3.30
CA ASP A 70 -21.93 19.33 3.11
C ASP A 70 -21.99 20.12 4.43
N ASN A 71 -21.87 19.47 5.60
CA ASN A 71 -21.93 20.15 6.88
C ASN A 71 -20.55 20.66 7.32
N VAL A 72 -20.36 21.97 7.22
CA VAL A 72 -19.19 22.68 7.75
C VAL A 72 -19.48 23.20 9.15
N LEU A 73 -18.61 22.86 10.10
CA LEU A 73 -18.68 23.39 11.46
C LEU A 73 -17.64 24.49 11.65
N ILE A 74 -18.07 25.68 12.11
CA ILE A 74 -17.17 26.74 12.56
C ILE A 74 -17.34 26.88 14.08
N LYS A 75 -16.27 26.59 14.83
CA LYS A 75 -16.26 26.70 16.31
C LYS A 75 -15.39 27.87 16.73
N ASP A 76 -15.92 28.76 17.57
CA ASP A 76 -15.12 29.79 18.24
C ASP A 76 -14.48 29.20 19.50
N VAL A 77 -13.15 29.22 19.55
CA VAL A 77 -12.38 28.79 20.71
C VAL A 77 -11.45 29.94 21.11
N LYS A 78 -11.80 30.63 22.20
CA LYS A 78 -11.02 31.76 22.74
C LYS A 78 -10.87 32.91 21.74
N GLY A 79 -11.90 33.17 20.94
CA GLY A 79 -11.90 34.22 19.91
C GLY A 79 -11.19 33.81 18.61
N ILE A 80 -10.83 32.53 18.46
CA ILE A 80 -10.24 31.97 17.24
C ILE A 80 -11.31 31.09 16.58
N LYS A 81 -11.68 31.42 15.34
CA LYS A 81 -12.66 30.67 14.55
C LYS A 81 -11.98 29.50 13.86
N ILE A 82 -12.39 28.29 14.21
CA ILE A 82 -11.86 27.05 13.65
C ILE A 82 -12.89 26.44 12.71
N GLY A 83 -12.59 26.38 11.42
CA GLY A 83 -13.38 25.67 10.42
C GLY A 83 -13.02 24.18 10.36
N LEU A 84 -14.04 23.33 10.39
CA LEU A 84 -13.92 21.87 10.38
C LEU A 84 -14.65 21.31 9.15
N LEU A 85 -13.89 20.62 8.30
CA LEU A 85 -14.37 20.03 7.04
C LEU A 85 -14.10 18.53 7.04
N GLY A 86 -15.05 17.73 6.57
CA GLY A 86 -14.98 16.26 6.60
C GLY A 86 -15.37 15.65 5.25
N PHE A 87 -14.56 14.76 4.71
CA PHE A 87 -14.77 14.18 3.39
C PHE A 87 -14.61 12.64 3.39
N ASN A 88 -15.35 11.98 2.50
CA ASN A 88 -15.30 10.53 2.29
C ASN A 88 -14.91 10.20 0.85
N GLU A 89 -13.64 9.80 0.64
CA GLU A 89 -13.11 9.47 -0.70
C GLU A 89 -13.74 8.19 -1.28
N LEU A 90 -14.20 7.29 -0.42
CA LEU A 90 -14.82 6.02 -0.81
C LEU A 90 -16.22 6.19 -1.42
N GLY A 91 -16.81 7.38 -1.31
CA GLY A 91 -18.18 7.62 -1.77
C GLY A 91 -19.25 6.99 -0.88
N ILE A 92 -20.51 7.37 -1.12
CA ILE A 92 -21.67 6.82 -0.40
C ILE A 92 -21.85 5.36 -0.81
N ASN A 93 -22.01 4.46 0.16
CA ASN A 93 -22.09 3.01 -0.08
C ASN A 93 -20.90 2.45 -0.86
N GLU A 94 -19.72 3.09 -0.74
CA GLU A 94 -18.45 2.55 -1.23
C GLU A 94 -18.37 2.43 -2.77
N VAL A 95 -19.19 3.18 -3.49
CA VAL A 95 -19.19 3.22 -4.97
C VAL A 95 -17.99 3.95 -5.58
N GLY A 96 -17.14 4.53 -4.73
CA GLY A 96 -16.00 5.36 -5.13
C GLY A 96 -16.39 6.79 -5.51
N THR A 97 -15.37 7.61 -5.75
CA THR A 97 -15.52 8.98 -6.24
C THR A 97 -14.71 9.19 -7.51
N ASN A 98 -15.12 10.15 -8.34
CA ASN A 98 -14.24 10.62 -9.41
C ASN A 98 -13.14 11.49 -8.77
N SER A 99 -11.90 11.01 -8.80
CA SER A 99 -10.77 11.65 -8.09
C SER A 99 -10.52 13.10 -8.52
N ILE A 100 -10.80 13.47 -9.77
CA ILE A 100 -10.60 14.83 -10.27
C ILE A 100 -11.68 15.77 -9.72
N ASP A 101 -12.95 15.35 -9.78
CA ASP A 101 -14.07 16.15 -9.31
C ASP A 101 -14.07 16.26 -7.78
N PHE A 102 -13.79 15.16 -7.07
CA PHE A 102 -13.66 15.13 -5.62
C PHE A 102 -12.54 16.07 -5.13
N LYS A 103 -11.39 16.05 -5.80
CA LYS A 103 -10.29 16.97 -5.51
C LYS A 103 -10.68 18.44 -5.72
N ARG A 104 -11.51 18.73 -6.73
CA ARG A 104 -12.04 20.08 -7.00
C ARG A 104 -13.03 20.51 -5.92
N GLU A 105 -13.90 19.60 -5.48
CA GLU A 105 -14.84 19.82 -4.38
C GLU A 105 -14.11 20.17 -3.09
N VAL A 106 -13.16 19.33 -2.67
CA VAL A 106 -12.34 19.56 -1.47
C VAL A 106 -11.68 20.94 -1.51
N LYS A 107 -11.05 21.28 -2.63
CA LYS A 107 -10.41 22.59 -2.82
C LYS A 107 -11.42 23.72 -2.64
N LYS A 108 -12.57 23.62 -3.32
CA LYS A 108 -13.61 24.65 -3.28
C LYS A 108 -14.18 24.84 -1.87
N SER A 109 -14.50 23.76 -1.16
CA SER A 109 -15.05 23.83 0.20
C SER A 109 -14.10 24.51 1.20
N ILE A 110 -12.78 24.35 1.02
CA ILE A 110 -11.77 25.07 1.80
C ILE A 110 -11.74 26.55 1.40
N GLU A 111 -11.73 26.85 0.10
CA GLU A 111 -11.71 28.23 -0.42
C GLU A 111 -12.95 29.03 -0.03
N ASP A 112 -14.11 28.40 0.08
CA ASP A 112 -15.38 29.05 0.43
C ASP A 112 -15.42 29.54 1.90
N ILE A 113 -14.63 28.94 2.79
CA ILE A 113 -14.62 29.30 4.22
C ILE A 113 -13.37 30.03 4.69
N LYS A 114 -12.28 30.00 3.92
CA LYS A 114 -10.96 30.46 4.38
C LYS A 114 -10.92 31.92 4.86
N ASP A 115 -11.74 32.79 4.27
CA ASP A 115 -11.76 34.22 4.63
C ASP A 115 -12.63 34.49 5.88
N ASN A 116 -13.35 33.47 6.39
CA ASN A 116 -14.27 33.58 7.52
C ASN A 116 -13.75 32.90 8.80
N VAL A 117 -12.60 32.22 8.73
CA VAL A 117 -12.01 31.44 9.82
C VAL A 117 -10.52 31.74 9.98
N ASP A 118 -9.98 31.49 11.16
CA ASP A 118 -8.57 31.71 11.48
C ASP A 118 -7.72 30.42 11.36
N LEU A 119 -8.38 29.26 11.36
CA LEU A 119 -7.76 27.93 11.27
C LEU A 119 -8.70 26.97 10.53
N ILE A 120 -8.18 26.17 9.61
CA ILE A 120 -8.94 25.11 8.92
C ILE A 120 -8.36 23.74 9.25
N ILE A 121 -9.21 22.86 9.79
CA ILE A 121 -8.88 21.46 10.03
C ILE A 121 -9.73 20.59 9.08
N VAL A 122 -9.07 19.73 8.33
CA VAL A 122 -9.74 18.83 7.37
C VAL A 122 -9.57 17.38 7.80
N SER A 123 -10.67 16.63 7.85
CA SER A 123 -10.70 15.21 8.15
C SER A 123 -11.09 14.42 6.91
N PHE A 124 -10.30 13.40 6.55
CA PHE A 124 -10.55 12.51 5.43
C PHE A 124 -10.80 11.08 5.90
N HIS A 125 -11.80 10.45 5.32
CA HIS A 125 -12.01 9.02 5.34
C HIS A 125 -11.61 8.47 3.95
N TRP A 126 -10.46 7.81 3.85
CA TRP A 126 -9.76 7.64 2.57
C TRP A 126 -8.75 6.48 2.52
N GLY A 127 -8.21 6.23 1.34
CA GLY A 127 -7.21 5.19 1.14
C GLY A 127 -7.78 3.78 1.20
N GLU A 128 -6.90 2.80 1.41
CA GLU A 128 -7.23 1.39 1.36
C GLU A 128 -7.03 0.71 2.72
N GLU A 129 -7.93 -0.19 3.08
CA GLU A 129 -7.83 -0.95 4.32
C GLU A 129 -6.51 -1.74 4.42
N ASN A 130 -5.95 -1.72 5.63
CA ASN A 130 -4.72 -2.41 6.02
C ASN A 130 -3.48 -2.02 5.21
N THR A 131 -3.50 -0.86 4.54
CA THR A 131 -2.30 -0.28 3.90
C THR A 131 -1.54 0.61 4.88
N ILE A 132 -0.28 0.28 5.14
CA ILE A 132 0.56 1.02 6.12
C ILE A 132 1.24 2.26 5.54
N LEU A 133 1.21 2.43 4.20
CA LEU A 133 1.61 3.66 3.54
C LEU A 133 0.42 4.27 2.80
N PRO A 134 0.32 5.61 2.78
CA PRO A 134 -0.70 6.26 2.00
C PRO A 134 -0.44 6.10 0.51
N ASN A 135 -1.51 5.96 -0.27
CA ASN A 135 -1.43 5.90 -1.73
C ASN A 135 -1.27 7.31 -2.34
N TYR A 136 -1.05 7.37 -3.66
CA TYR A 136 -0.86 8.63 -4.37
C TYR A 136 -2.04 9.60 -4.23
N ASN A 137 -3.29 9.08 -4.24
CA ASN A 137 -4.48 9.92 -4.15
C ASN A 137 -4.56 10.60 -2.79
N GLN A 138 -4.33 9.87 -1.70
CA GLN A 138 -4.25 10.44 -0.35
C GLN A 138 -3.21 11.56 -0.30
N ILE A 139 -1.99 11.33 -0.82
CA ILE A 139 -0.90 12.33 -0.80
C ILE A 139 -1.28 13.57 -1.60
N SER A 140 -1.74 13.37 -2.83
CA SER A 140 -2.16 14.42 -3.76
C SER A 140 -3.31 15.25 -3.19
N LEU A 141 -4.29 14.61 -2.56
CA LEU A 141 -5.46 15.27 -1.98
C LEU A 141 -5.09 16.06 -0.72
N ALA A 142 -4.32 15.46 0.19
CA ALA A 142 -3.87 16.11 1.42
C ALA A 142 -3.09 17.41 1.14
N ARG A 143 -2.12 17.34 0.23
CA ARG A 143 -1.32 18.50 -0.17
C ARG A 143 -2.16 19.56 -0.89
N THR A 144 -3.16 19.15 -1.66
CA THR A 144 -4.10 20.09 -2.30
C THR A 144 -4.97 20.80 -1.29
N ALA A 145 -5.41 20.12 -0.23
CA ALA A 145 -6.15 20.74 0.86
C ALA A 145 -5.27 21.78 1.58
N VAL A 146 -4.01 21.44 1.89
CA VAL A 146 -3.05 22.41 2.45
C VAL A 146 -2.82 23.59 1.52
N ASP A 147 -2.63 23.34 0.22
CA ASP A 147 -2.43 24.39 -0.79
C ASP A 147 -3.67 25.30 -0.97
N ALA A 148 -4.86 24.79 -0.65
CA ALA A 148 -6.12 25.55 -0.67
C ALA A 148 -6.35 26.40 0.60
N GLY A 149 -5.63 26.11 1.69
CA GLY A 149 -5.71 26.87 2.95
C GLY A 149 -5.86 26.02 4.22
N ALA A 150 -5.84 24.68 4.15
CA ALA A 150 -5.93 23.85 5.34
C ALA A 150 -4.67 23.92 6.21
N ASP A 151 -4.85 23.96 7.52
CA ASP A 151 -3.77 24.05 8.51
C ASP A 151 -3.40 22.69 9.14
N LEU A 152 -4.34 21.75 9.15
CA LEU A 152 -4.15 20.40 9.68
C LEU A 152 -5.02 19.41 8.91
N ILE A 153 -4.42 18.28 8.52
CA ILE A 153 -5.12 17.20 7.84
C ILE A 153 -5.11 15.94 8.71
N LEU A 154 -6.27 15.32 8.90
CA LEU A 154 -6.46 14.12 9.71
C LEU A 154 -7.10 13.01 8.88
N GLY A 155 -6.40 11.91 8.65
CA GLY A 155 -6.87 10.76 7.91
C GLY A 155 -7.31 9.60 8.79
N HIS A 156 -8.31 8.85 8.31
CA HIS A 156 -8.81 7.59 8.87
C HIS A 156 -9.24 6.67 7.71
N HIS A 157 -9.77 5.47 8.03
CA HIS A 157 -10.24 4.37 7.16
C HIS A 157 -9.25 3.21 6.99
N SER A 158 -7.95 3.45 6.85
CA SER A 158 -7.00 2.34 6.59
C SER A 158 -6.91 1.29 7.70
N HIS A 159 -7.53 1.51 8.88
CA HIS A 159 -7.54 0.64 10.06
C HIS A 159 -6.15 0.31 10.66
N VAL A 160 -5.10 0.91 10.13
CA VAL A 160 -3.71 0.82 10.57
C VAL A 160 -3.10 2.21 10.53
N ILE A 161 -2.04 2.43 11.30
CA ILE A 161 -1.41 3.75 11.30
C ILE A 161 -0.72 4.01 9.96
N GLN A 162 -0.76 5.25 9.46
CA GLN A 162 0.08 5.69 8.35
C GLN A 162 0.98 6.85 8.79
N GLY A 163 1.96 7.18 7.95
CA GLY A 163 2.95 8.21 8.25
C GLY A 163 2.36 9.61 8.46
N ILE A 164 3.16 10.50 9.03
CA ILE A 164 2.88 11.93 9.18
C ILE A 164 3.82 12.71 8.27
N GLU A 165 3.30 13.71 7.58
CA GLU A 165 4.07 14.66 6.79
C GLU A 165 4.05 16.05 7.43
N ASN A 166 5.17 16.77 7.31
CA ASN A 166 5.16 18.22 7.38
C ASN A 166 5.27 18.76 5.95
N TYR A 167 4.19 19.37 5.45
CA TYR A 167 4.12 19.97 4.13
C TYR A 167 3.84 21.46 4.27
N LYS A 168 4.78 22.31 3.84
CA LYS A 168 4.71 23.78 3.96
C LYS A 168 4.44 24.27 5.40
N GLY A 169 4.99 23.57 6.40
CA GLY A 169 4.79 23.90 7.81
C GLY A 169 3.48 23.38 8.41
N LYS A 170 2.63 22.71 7.62
CA LYS A 170 1.37 22.11 8.08
C LYS A 170 1.53 20.62 8.28
N HIS A 171 0.87 20.07 9.30
CA HIS A 171 0.93 18.64 9.59
C HIS A 171 -0.18 17.88 8.85
N ILE A 172 0.21 16.79 8.21
CA ILE A 172 -0.70 15.85 7.54
C ILE A 172 -0.54 14.50 8.21
N ILE A 173 -1.61 13.99 8.80
CA ILE A 173 -1.64 12.68 9.43
C ILE A 173 -2.47 11.79 8.53
N TYR A 174 -1.82 10.82 7.86
CA TYR A 174 -2.50 10.04 6.82
C TYR A 174 -3.46 8.99 7.36
N SER A 175 -3.15 8.43 8.53
CA SER A 175 -4.08 7.58 9.28
C SER A 175 -3.64 7.46 10.73
N LEU A 176 -4.57 7.66 11.65
CA LEU A 176 -4.36 7.41 13.09
C LEU A 176 -4.53 5.94 13.49
N GLY A 177 -5.05 5.10 12.59
CA GLY A 177 -5.50 3.76 12.94
C GLY A 177 -6.85 3.76 13.67
N ASN A 178 -7.15 2.68 14.38
CA ASN A 178 -8.38 2.53 15.16
C ASN A 178 -8.19 3.08 16.58
N PHE A 179 -9.20 3.68 17.20
CA PHE A 179 -9.15 3.97 18.65
C PHE A 179 -10.07 3.02 19.41
N VAL A 180 -11.38 3.11 19.20
CA VAL A 180 -12.38 2.13 19.64
C VAL A 180 -13.08 1.59 18.41
N TYR A 181 -12.92 0.29 18.11
CA TYR A 181 -13.48 -0.30 16.89
C TYR A 181 -14.15 -1.65 17.18
N GLY A 182 -15.48 -1.66 17.13
CA GLY A 182 -16.30 -2.85 17.42
C GLY A 182 -16.49 -3.82 16.23
N GLY A 183 -15.95 -3.50 15.04
CA GLY A 183 -16.20 -4.29 13.83
C GLY A 183 -15.35 -5.54 13.69
N LYS A 184 -14.33 -5.76 14.55
CA LYS A 184 -13.44 -6.92 14.45
C LYS A 184 -12.83 -7.28 15.81
N TYR A 185 -12.76 -8.59 16.10
CA TYR A 185 -12.13 -9.14 17.32
C TYR A 185 -10.63 -9.41 17.18
N SER A 186 -10.09 -9.46 15.98
CA SER A 186 -8.63 -9.57 15.76
C SER A 186 -7.99 -8.19 15.75
N LEU A 187 -6.77 -8.09 16.24
CA LEU A 187 -5.95 -6.89 16.09
C LEU A 187 -5.39 -6.80 14.65
N THR A 188 -5.32 -5.58 14.14
CA THR A 188 -4.57 -5.23 12.93
C THR A 188 -3.40 -4.35 13.34
N ASP A 189 -2.22 -4.55 12.74
CA ASP A 189 -1.04 -3.74 13.05
C ASP A 189 -0.70 -3.71 14.56
N ASP A 190 -0.79 -4.89 15.19
CA ASP A 190 -0.59 -5.12 16.63
C ASP A 190 -1.54 -4.32 17.53
N GLY A 191 -2.62 -3.80 16.94
CA GLY A 191 -3.57 -2.92 17.62
C GLY A 191 -3.01 -1.53 17.91
N HIS A 192 -1.84 -1.19 17.39
CA HIS A 192 -1.22 0.12 17.60
C HIS A 192 -2.07 1.22 16.96
N SER A 193 -2.12 2.36 17.64
CA SER A 193 -2.80 3.56 17.22
C SER A 193 -2.20 4.77 17.95
N PHE A 194 -2.66 5.98 17.62
CA PHE A 194 -2.19 7.20 18.25
C PHE A 194 -3.33 8.14 18.60
N ILE A 195 -3.24 8.74 19.79
CA ILE A 195 -3.90 10.01 20.06
C ILE A 195 -2.95 11.11 19.60
N TYR A 196 -3.41 11.89 18.62
CA TYR A 196 -2.66 13.02 18.09
C TYR A 196 -3.17 14.33 18.68
N GLN A 197 -2.25 15.15 19.16
CA GLN A 197 -2.55 16.46 19.72
C GLN A 197 -1.72 17.52 19.00
N GLU A 198 -2.38 18.48 18.37
CA GLU A 198 -1.74 19.68 17.82
C GLU A 198 -2.01 20.87 18.73
N LYS A 199 -0.96 21.61 19.11
CA LYS A 199 -1.09 22.88 19.82
C LYS A 199 -0.79 24.03 18.87
N PHE A 200 -1.81 24.82 18.55
CA PHE A 200 -1.67 26.07 17.80
C PHE A 200 -1.47 27.27 18.74
N THR A 201 -0.57 28.18 18.38
CA THR A 201 -0.27 29.41 19.13
C THR A 201 -0.52 30.63 18.26
N PHE A 202 -1.43 31.48 18.71
CA PHE A 202 -1.80 32.73 18.02
C PHE A 202 -1.25 33.94 18.76
N ASN A 203 -0.72 34.92 18.02
CA ASN A 203 -0.33 36.24 18.52
C ASN A 203 -1.00 37.32 17.66
N ASN A 204 -1.74 38.23 18.28
CA ASN A 204 -2.49 39.28 17.60
C ASN A 204 -3.36 38.76 16.43
N GLY A 205 -4.06 37.64 16.65
CA GLY A 205 -4.92 36.99 15.65
C GLY A 205 -4.19 36.16 14.59
N ASN A 206 -2.85 36.18 14.54
CA ASN A 206 -2.08 35.42 13.55
C ASN A 206 -1.54 34.13 14.14
N LEU A 207 -1.64 33.02 13.41
CA LEU A 207 -0.98 31.77 13.76
C LEU A 207 0.55 31.96 13.66
N THR A 208 1.26 31.72 14.78
CA THR A 208 2.72 31.94 14.86
C THR A 208 3.53 30.69 15.11
N ASN A 209 2.91 29.66 15.70
CA ASN A 209 3.57 28.39 15.97
C ASN A 209 2.53 27.28 16.07
N ASN A 210 2.95 26.06 15.72
CA ASN A 210 2.18 24.84 15.91
C ASN A 210 3.13 23.71 16.34
N SER A 211 2.73 22.92 17.34
CA SER A 211 3.58 21.85 17.88
C SER A 211 2.78 20.57 18.09
N PRO A 212 3.22 19.43 17.53
CA PRO A 212 2.52 18.17 17.64
C PRO A 212 2.97 17.41 18.89
N LYS A 213 2.07 16.61 19.45
CA LYS A 213 2.34 15.57 20.45
C LYS A 213 1.63 14.29 20.03
N ILE A 214 2.40 13.21 19.99
CA ILE A 214 1.93 11.88 19.57
C ILE A 214 1.95 10.98 20.81
N ILE A 215 0.78 10.46 21.17
CA ILE A 215 0.57 9.62 22.34
C ILE A 215 0.21 8.22 21.84
N PRO A 216 1.15 7.25 21.92
CA PRO A 216 0.92 5.90 21.42
C PRO A 216 -0.07 5.14 22.29
N VAL A 217 -0.99 4.44 21.64
CA VAL A 217 -2.03 3.63 22.28
C VAL A 217 -2.14 2.27 21.60
N ARG A 218 -2.63 1.29 22.34
CA ARG A 218 -3.13 0.04 21.76
C ARG A 218 -4.62 -0.03 22.00
N ILE A 219 -5.39 -0.46 21.00
CA ILE A 219 -6.87 -0.47 21.04
C ILE A 219 -7.46 -1.49 22.03
N SER A 220 -6.60 -2.30 22.65
CA SER A 220 -7.00 -3.36 23.56
C SER A 220 -6.08 -3.43 24.77
N THR A 221 -6.57 -4.03 25.86
CA THR A 221 -5.72 -4.46 26.97
C THR A 221 -4.99 -5.77 26.66
N ASP A 222 -5.54 -6.60 25.78
CA ASP A 222 -5.03 -7.93 25.42
C ASP A 222 -4.17 -7.84 24.13
N PRO A 223 -2.92 -8.33 24.14
CA PRO A 223 -2.02 -8.20 22.98
C PRO A 223 -2.42 -9.09 21.79
N ASP A 224 -3.32 -10.05 21.96
CA ASP A 224 -3.67 -11.04 20.93
C ASP A 224 -5.10 -10.85 20.38
N LYS A 225 -5.95 -10.06 21.04
CA LYS A 225 -7.35 -9.84 20.62
C LYS A 225 -7.83 -8.44 20.93
N ASN A 226 -8.84 -7.99 20.20
CA ASN A 226 -9.51 -6.71 20.44
C ASN A 226 -10.61 -6.87 21.50
N ASP A 227 -10.34 -6.39 22.70
CA ASP A 227 -11.32 -6.26 23.79
C ASP A 227 -11.97 -4.86 23.87
N PHE A 228 -11.71 -4.00 22.88
CA PHE A 228 -12.30 -2.67 22.71
C PHE A 228 -11.97 -1.68 23.84
N ARG A 229 -10.86 -1.88 24.55
CA ARG A 229 -10.42 -1.07 25.68
C ARG A 229 -9.05 -0.46 25.41
N PRO A 230 -8.99 0.77 24.89
CA PRO A 230 -7.73 1.41 24.56
C PRO A 230 -6.88 1.65 25.80
N ILE A 231 -5.58 1.41 25.68
CA ILE A 231 -4.58 1.71 26.71
C ILE A 231 -3.48 2.60 26.15
N LEU A 232 -2.86 3.40 27.02
CA LEU A 232 -1.60 4.06 26.71
C LEU A 232 -0.49 3.01 26.67
N LEU A 233 0.34 3.05 25.62
CA LEU A 233 1.54 2.22 25.56
C LEU A 233 2.61 2.78 26.49
N GLN A 234 3.47 1.90 27.01
CA GLN A 234 4.59 2.26 27.87
C GLN A 234 5.85 1.46 27.48
N ALA A 235 7.02 2.02 27.79
CA ALA A 235 8.31 1.36 27.64
C ALA A 235 8.57 0.84 26.20
N GLU A 236 8.90 -0.45 26.05
CA GLU A 236 9.34 -1.03 24.78
C GLU A 236 8.27 -0.98 23.69
N GLU A 237 7.01 -1.26 24.04
CA GLU A 237 5.87 -1.22 23.10
C GLU A 237 5.59 0.22 22.62
N GLU A 238 5.80 1.21 23.48
CA GLU A 238 5.72 2.63 23.09
C GLU A 238 6.78 2.98 22.03
N ASN A 239 8.01 2.51 22.21
CA ASN A 239 9.10 2.73 21.26
C ASN A 239 8.81 2.04 19.92
N GLU A 240 8.33 0.81 19.94
CA GLU A 240 7.98 0.07 18.73
C GLU A 240 6.90 0.79 17.91
N ALA A 241 5.83 1.27 18.56
CA ALA A 241 4.80 2.06 17.90
C ALA A 241 5.40 3.34 17.27
N ARG A 242 6.25 4.07 18.01
CA ARG A 242 6.93 5.27 17.50
C ARG A 242 7.85 4.96 16.31
N GLU A 243 8.57 3.85 16.32
CA GLU A 243 9.41 3.41 15.21
C GLU A 243 8.59 3.04 13.97
N LYS A 244 7.44 2.39 14.14
CA LYS A 244 6.47 2.14 13.06
C LYS A 244 5.99 3.46 12.44
N LEU A 245 5.60 4.43 13.27
CA LEU A 245 5.16 5.72 12.78
C LEU A 245 6.28 6.47 12.04
N LEU A 246 7.49 6.49 12.60
CA LEU A 246 8.65 7.14 12.01
C LEU A 246 9.02 6.51 10.66
N SER A 247 9.12 5.18 10.59
CA SER A 247 9.44 4.46 9.35
C SER A 247 8.40 4.72 8.24
N ARG A 248 7.11 4.76 8.58
CA ARG A 248 6.03 5.09 7.63
C ARG A 248 6.08 6.56 7.20
N SER A 249 6.44 7.47 8.10
CA SER A 249 6.61 8.90 7.80
C SER A 249 7.80 9.16 6.89
N ILE A 250 8.89 8.41 7.06
CA ILE A 250 10.06 8.43 6.18
C ILE A 250 9.70 7.89 4.79
N GLY A 251 9.01 6.74 4.72
CA GLY A 251 8.52 6.18 3.46
C GLY A 251 7.62 7.17 2.70
N LEU A 252 6.79 7.91 3.43
CA LEU A 252 5.98 8.99 2.90
C LEU A 252 6.82 10.17 2.39
N LYS A 253 7.82 10.66 3.14
CA LYS A 253 8.71 11.74 2.64
C LYS A 253 9.36 11.34 1.31
N TYR A 254 9.71 10.06 1.17
CA TYR A 254 10.22 9.50 -0.08
C TYR A 254 9.16 9.53 -1.19
N LEU A 255 7.95 8.99 -0.95
CA LEU A 255 6.83 9.00 -1.91
C LEU A 255 6.40 10.42 -2.33
N ALA A 256 6.31 11.31 -1.36
CA ALA A 256 5.78 12.66 -1.51
C ALA A 256 6.80 13.59 -2.20
N ASN A 257 8.09 13.30 -2.12
CA ASN A 257 9.11 14.11 -2.80
C ASN A 257 9.28 13.80 -4.28
N LYS A 258 8.59 12.80 -4.87
CA LYS A 258 8.76 12.36 -6.28
C LYS A 258 10.20 12.61 -6.76
N MET A 259 11.13 11.80 -6.24
CA MET A 259 12.52 11.80 -6.68
C MET A 259 12.57 11.94 -8.20
N SER A 260 13.30 12.95 -8.66
CA SER A 260 13.59 13.05 -10.08
C SER A 260 14.38 11.80 -10.48
N ILE A 261 14.36 11.41 -11.75
CA ILE A 261 15.25 10.37 -12.31
C ILE A 261 16.74 10.57 -11.89
N THR A 262 17.12 11.80 -11.52
CA THR A 262 18.43 12.18 -11.00
C THR A 262 18.75 11.57 -9.63
N ASP A 263 17.77 11.31 -8.76
CA ASP A 263 18.04 10.79 -7.42
C ASP A 263 18.12 9.25 -7.38
N ILE A 264 17.68 8.58 -8.45
CA ILE A 264 18.00 7.17 -8.73
C ILE A 264 19.50 7.01 -8.94
N HIS A 265 20.19 8.00 -9.54
CA HIS A 265 21.66 7.99 -9.59
C HIS A 265 22.26 8.04 -8.20
N THR A 266 21.73 8.85 -7.27
CA THR A 266 22.27 8.91 -5.90
C THR A 266 22.11 7.57 -5.15
N ILE A 267 20.97 6.88 -5.30
CA ILE A 267 20.75 5.56 -4.71
C ILE A 267 21.63 4.49 -5.37
N ILE A 268 21.73 4.51 -6.71
CA ILE A 268 22.59 3.60 -7.48
C ILE A 268 24.07 3.87 -7.15
N GLU A 269 24.51 5.11 -7.04
CA GLU A 269 25.88 5.49 -6.67
C GLU A 269 26.19 5.13 -5.22
N ALA A 270 25.25 5.31 -4.29
CA ALA A 270 25.42 4.90 -2.89
C ALA A 270 25.50 3.38 -2.75
N ARG A 271 24.69 2.65 -3.54
CA ARG A 271 24.79 1.20 -3.73
C ARG A 271 26.18 0.84 -4.28
N ASP A 272 26.56 1.36 -5.45
CA ASP A 272 27.80 1.05 -6.18
C ASP A 272 29.05 1.35 -5.33
N LYS A 273 29.10 2.50 -4.65
CA LYS A 273 30.18 2.86 -3.71
C LYS A 273 30.29 1.91 -2.51
N MET A 274 29.20 1.28 -2.08
CA MET A 274 29.23 0.30 -0.98
C MET A 274 29.84 -1.02 -1.44
N TYR A 275 29.57 -1.46 -2.68
CA TYR A 275 30.16 -2.67 -3.26
C TYR A 275 31.66 -2.50 -3.53
N GLU A 276 32.08 -1.32 -4.00
CA GLU A 276 33.50 -0.99 -4.19
C GLU A 276 34.28 -0.93 -2.86
N ASN A 277 33.69 -0.38 -1.79
CA ASN A 277 34.41 -0.14 -0.53
C ASN A 277 34.45 -1.33 0.45
N LYS A 278 33.60 -2.35 0.29
CA LYS A 278 33.55 -3.48 1.24
C LYS A 278 34.17 -4.79 0.73
N ASN A 279 34.66 -4.88 -0.51
CA ASN A 279 34.96 -6.18 -1.14
C ASN A 279 33.81 -7.19 -0.88
N ILE A 280 32.56 -6.71 -0.91
CA ILE A 280 31.42 -7.62 -0.99
C ILE A 280 31.38 -8.02 -2.46
N GLU A 281 32.23 -8.98 -2.82
CA GLU A 281 31.73 -10.01 -3.72
C GLU A 281 30.45 -10.47 -3.03
N ILE A 282 29.28 -10.21 -3.62
CA ILE A 282 28.16 -11.10 -3.35
C ILE A 282 28.66 -12.41 -3.92
N ASP A 283 29.35 -13.15 -3.08
CA ASP A 283 29.79 -14.48 -3.37
C ASP A 283 28.50 -15.32 -3.26
N ILE A 284 27.64 -15.19 -4.28
CA ILE A 284 26.58 -16.15 -4.63
C ILE A 284 27.10 -17.60 -4.50
N PRO A 285 28.40 -17.91 -4.75
CA PRO A 285 29.00 -19.22 -4.51
C PRO A 285 28.83 -19.85 -3.14
N ASN A 286 28.55 -19.15 -2.05
CA ASN A 286 28.35 -19.81 -0.75
C ASN A 286 26.92 -20.33 -0.49
N ILE A 287 25.96 -20.04 -1.38
CA ILE A 287 24.63 -20.70 -1.39
C ILE A 287 24.69 -22.03 -2.14
N VAL A 288 25.69 -22.20 -3.02
CA VAL A 288 25.94 -23.44 -3.77
C VAL A 288 26.93 -24.31 -2.98
N LYS A 289 26.50 -24.92 -1.87
CA LYS A 289 27.29 -26.01 -1.27
C LYS A 289 26.98 -27.33 -1.95
N ASN A 290 28.06 -28.01 -2.34
CA ASN A 290 28.12 -29.37 -2.86
C ASN A 290 27.28 -30.34 -2.01
N ASN A 291 26.02 -30.51 -2.39
CA ASN A 291 25.12 -31.66 -2.24
C ASN A 291 23.68 -31.16 -2.47
N MET A 292 23.33 -30.90 -3.74
CA MET A 292 21.95 -30.57 -4.14
C MET A 292 21.01 -31.74 -3.81
N SER A 293 20.20 -31.60 -2.76
CA SER A 293 19.19 -32.60 -2.40
C SER A 293 17.93 -32.01 -1.76
N ASN A 294 17.83 -30.67 -1.61
CA ASN A 294 16.70 -30.01 -0.97
C ASN A 294 16.00 -29.05 -1.95
N ASP A 295 14.70 -29.25 -2.15
CA ASP A 295 13.83 -28.46 -3.04
C ASP A 295 13.86 -26.95 -2.76
N LYS A 296 14.32 -26.56 -1.56
CA LYS A 296 14.40 -25.17 -1.11
C LYS A 296 15.69 -24.46 -1.55
N ASP A 297 16.71 -25.16 -2.05
CA ASP A 297 17.97 -24.52 -2.44
C ASP A 297 17.82 -23.71 -3.74
N LEU A 298 18.51 -22.58 -3.86
CA LEU A 298 18.54 -21.83 -5.13
C LEU A 298 19.47 -22.50 -6.13
N VAL A 299 19.00 -22.66 -7.36
CA VAL A 299 19.78 -23.17 -8.48
C VAL A 299 19.86 -22.14 -9.60
N ASN A 300 21.03 -22.04 -10.24
CA ASN A 300 21.20 -21.23 -11.43
C ASN A 300 20.54 -21.94 -12.61
N LEU A 301 19.59 -21.27 -13.26
CA LEU A 301 18.84 -21.86 -14.37
C LEU A 301 19.70 -22.13 -15.61
N ASN A 302 20.79 -21.39 -15.84
CA ASN A 302 21.69 -21.70 -16.97
C ASN A 302 22.35 -23.06 -16.81
N ASP A 303 22.71 -23.42 -15.57
CA ASP A 303 23.38 -24.69 -15.28
C ASP A 303 22.36 -25.83 -15.19
N PHE A 304 21.18 -25.55 -14.63
CA PHE A 304 20.15 -26.55 -14.38
C PHE A 304 19.30 -26.89 -15.62
N ILE A 305 19.08 -25.91 -16.50
CA ILE A 305 18.29 -26.04 -17.73
C ILE A 305 19.06 -25.38 -18.91
N PRO A 306 20.11 -26.01 -19.44
CA PRO A 306 20.99 -25.38 -20.44
C PRO A 306 20.31 -24.90 -21.73
N ASP A 307 19.20 -25.53 -22.10
CA ASP A 307 18.42 -25.18 -23.31
C ASP A 307 17.43 -24.01 -23.10
N LEU A 308 17.31 -23.51 -21.86
CA LEU A 308 16.42 -22.40 -21.52
C LEU A 308 17.04 -21.07 -21.95
N LYS A 309 16.26 -20.19 -22.60
CA LYS A 309 16.76 -18.86 -22.94
C LYS A 309 16.61 -17.92 -21.73
N ILE A 310 17.74 -17.45 -21.21
CA ILE A 310 17.75 -16.40 -20.17
C ILE A 310 17.99 -15.03 -20.81
N ASP A 311 17.16 -14.06 -20.46
CA ASP A 311 17.32 -12.66 -20.87
C ASP A 311 16.83 -11.72 -19.76
N CYS A 312 17.52 -11.73 -18.62
CA CYS A 312 17.16 -10.97 -17.43
C CYS A 312 16.94 -9.47 -17.75
N ALA A 313 15.70 -9.02 -17.77
CA ALA A 313 15.31 -7.67 -18.20
C ALA A 313 15.95 -6.61 -17.28
N TYR A 314 15.94 -6.87 -15.98
CA TYR A 314 16.45 -5.94 -14.97
C TYR A 314 17.98 -5.92 -14.85
N ALA A 315 18.69 -6.80 -15.54
CA ALA A 315 20.15 -6.71 -15.72
C ALA A 315 20.56 -5.77 -16.88
N LYS A 316 19.59 -5.25 -17.64
CA LYS A 316 19.75 -4.28 -18.72
C LYS A 316 19.09 -2.96 -18.34
N SER A 317 19.40 -1.87 -19.04
CA SER A 317 18.74 -0.57 -18.84
C SER A 317 17.41 -0.43 -19.60
N ASP A 318 17.15 -1.32 -20.56
CA ASP A 318 15.91 -1.37 -21.32
C ASP A 318 14.83 -2.15 -20.53
N ASN A 319 14.31 -1.49 -19.51
CA ASN A 319 13.19 -1.94 -18.68
C ASN A 319 12.39 -0.70 -18.21
N PHE A 320 11.27 -0.89 -17.51
CA PHE A 320 10.39 0.23 -17.14
C PHE A 320 11.05 1.33 -16.28
N THR A 321 12.16 1.02 -15.60
CA THR A 321 12.91 2.02 -14.81
C THR A 321 13.92 2.83 -15.63
N GLY A 322 14.24 2.39 -16.85
CA GLY A 322 15.30 2.98 -17.69
C GLY A 322 16.72 2.78 -17.13
N LYS A 323 16.91 1.91 -16.12
CA LYS A 323 18.18 1.69 -15.42
C LYS A 323 18.43 0.21 -15.17
N LYS A 324 19.71 -0.17 -15.11
CA LYS A 324 20.13 -1.52 -14.74
C LYS A 324 19.97 -1.72 -13.23
N LEU A 325 19.09 -2.64 -12.83
CA LEU A 325 18.77 -2.91 -11.42
C LEU A 325 19.62 -4.04 -10.86
N TYR A 326 19.81 -5.13 -11.62
CA TYR A 326 20.66 -6.25 -11.25
C TYR A 326 22.11 -6.00 -11.67
N TYR A 327 23.09 -6.44 -10.86
CA TYR A 327 24.52 -6.34 -11.22
C TYR A 327 24.90 -7.29 -12.36
N ASN A 328 24.41 -8.52 -12.31
CA ASN A 328 24.61 -9.59 -13.28
C ASN A 328 23.26 -10.27 -13.60
N ASN A 329 23.25 -11.20 -14.55
CA ASN A 329 22.08 -12.04 -14.76
C ASN A 329 21.86 -12.88 -13.48
N MET A 330 20.67 -12.80 -12.90
CA MET A 330 20.28 -13.54 -11.70
C MET A 330 19.13 -14.52 -11.98
N PRO A 331 19.28 -15.48 -12.91
CA PRO A 331 18.22 -16.42 -13.23
C PRO A 331 18.21 -17.56 -12.20
N TYR A 332 17.88 -17.26 -10.95
CA TYR A 332 17.84 -18.26 -9.88
C TYR A 332 16.39 -18.59 -9.55
N LEU A 333 16.11 -19.87 -9.34
CA LEU A 333 14.85 -20.34 -8.74
C LEU A 333 15.19 -21.38 -7.67
N ARG A 334 14.24 -21.65 -6.78
CA ARG A 334 14.35 -22.82 -5.89
C ARG A 334 14.35 -24.09 -6.72
N LEU A 335 15.08 -25.12 -6.28
CA LEU A 335 15.26 -26.37 -7.01
C LEU A 335 13.91 -26.99 -7.43
N GLY A 336 12.94 -27.10 -6.50
CA GLY A 336 11.62 -27.65 -6.83
C GLY A 336 10.88 -26.83 -7.90
N THR A 337 10.99 -25.50 -7.85
CA THR A 337 10.41 -24.62 -8.87
C THR A 337 11.17 -24.71 -10.21
N ALA A 338 12.50 -24.86 -10.17
CA ALA A 338 13.32 -25.02 -11.37
C ALA A 338 13.03 -26.35 -12.08
N GLU A 339 12.75 -27.43 -11.35
CA GLU A 339 12.31 -28.71 -11.92
C GLU A 339 10.98 -28.57 -12.67
N LYS A 340 10.02 -27.85 -12.09
CA LYS A 340 8.76 -27.52 -12.77
C LYS A 340 8.99 -26.70 -14.03
N LEU A 341 9.87 -25.68 -13.98
CA LEU A 341 10.20 -24.87 -15.15
C LEU A 341 10.89 -25.70 -16.24
N LYS A 342 11.70 -26.70 -15.87
CA LYS A 342 12.30 -27.64 -16.80
C LYS A 342 11.23 -28.45 -17.54
N VAL A 343 10.24 -28.98 -16.82
CA VAL A 343 9.09 -29.68 -17.42
C VAL A 343 8.32 -28.75 -18.36
N ALA A 344 8.09 -27.50 -17.97
CA ALA A 344 7.43 -26.51 -18.82
C ALA A 344 8.21 -26.26 -20.12
N ASN A 345 9.54 -26.14 -20.05
CA ASN A 345 10.38 -25.95 -21.23
C ASN A 345 10.37 -27.18 -22.16
N GLU A 346 10.36 -28.41 -21.61
CA GLU A 346 10.24 -29.63 -22.42
C GLU A 346 8.86 -29.73 -23.09
N LYS A 347 7.78 -29.37 -22.40
CA LYS A 347 6.45 -29.26 -23.01
C LYS A 347 6.40 -28.23 -24.11
N ALA A 348 7.04 -27.06 -23.95
CA ALA A 348 7.10 -26.05 -25.01
C ALA A 348 7.77 -26.60 -26.28
N LYS A 349 8.80 -27.45 -26.14
CA LYS A 349 9.48 -28.10 -27.28
C LYS A 349 8.57 -29.04 -28.06
N GLU A 350 7.58 -29.67 -27.41
CA GLU A 350 6.57 -30.49 -28.10
C GLU A 350 5.72 -29.67 -29.09
N TYR A 351 5.60 -28.36 -28.85
CA TYR A 351 4.91 -27.42 -29.75
C TYR A 351 5.87 -26.67 -30.69
N GLY A 352 7.16 -27.02 -30.71
CA GLY A 352 8.18 -26.36 -31.54
C GLY A 352 8.69 -25.03 -30.97
N TYR A 353 8.55 -24.82 -29.65
CA TYR A 353 8.97 -23.59 -28.98
C TYR A 353 9.92 -23.87 -27.82
N ARG A 354 10.53 -22.81 -27.29
CA ARG A 354 11.25 -22.84 -26.01
C ARG A 354 10.79 -21.69 -25.12
N LEU A 355 11.09 -21.79 -23.84
CA LEU A 355 10.82 -20.70 -22.91
C LEU A 355 11.97 -19.69 -22.91
N LYS A 356 11.61 -18.41 -22.78
CA LYS A 356 12.51 -17.29 -22.53
C LYS A 356 12.14 -16.61 -21.21
N VAL A 357 13.07 -16.57 -20.26
CA VAL A 357 12.88 -15.97 -18.93
C VAL A 357 13.42 -14.55 -18.88
N TRP A 358 12.57 -13.61 -18.45
CA TRP A 358 12.90 -12.21 -18.21
C TRP A 358 13.20 -11.88 -16.75
N ASP A 359 12.54 -12.55 -15.81
CA ASP A 359 12.84 -12.42 -14.39
C ASP A 359 12.55 -13.71 -13.63
N ALA A 360 13.27 -13.92 -12.53
CA ALA A 360 13.16 -15.09 -11.66
C ALA A 360 13.31 -14.65 -10.20
N TYR A 361 14.28 -15.17 -9.44
CA TYR A 361 14.60 -14.61 -8.14
C TYR A 361 14.97 -13.13 -8.25
N ARG A 362 14.23 -12.30 -7.49
CA ARG A 362 14.47 -10.86 -7.35
C ARG A 362 14.88 -10.57 -5.92
N PRO A 363 16.04 -9.95 -5.68
CA PRO A 363 16.41 -9.53 -4.33
C PRO A 363 15.39 -8.54 -3.74
N PRO A 364 15.07 -8.61 -2.43
CA PRO A 364 14.10 -7.71 -1.79
C PRO A 364 14.40 -6.22 -1.99
N GLU A 365 15.66 -5.81 -2.01
CA GLU A 365 16.08 -4.43 -2.27
C GLU A 365 15.69 -3.93 -3.66
N ILE A 366 15.67 -4.82 -4.66
CA ILE A 366 15.22 -4.47 -6.00
C ILE A 366 13.70 -4.36 -6.03
N GLN A 367 12.99 -5.20 -5.29
CA GLN A 367 11.54 -5.08 -5.14
C GLN A 367 11.16 -3.72 -4.53
N TRP A 368 11.90 -3.29 -3.50
CA TRP A 368 11.75 -1.97 -2.91
C TRP A 368 12.02 -0.85 -3.92
N LEU A 369 13.09 -0.97 -4.70
CA LEU A 369 13.42 0.03 -5.72
C LEU A 369 12.33 0.12 -6.81
N MET A 370 11.83 -1.02 -7.29
CA MET A 370 10.76 -1.08 -8.28
C MET A 370 9.47 -0.48 -7.73
N TRP A 371 9.07 -0.85 -6.51
CA TRP A 371 7.87 -0.31 -5.86
C TRP A 371 7.96 1.20 -5.68
N ASN A 372 9.15 1.70 -5.35
CA ASN A 372 9.41 3.13 -5.21
C ASN A 372 9.27 3.90 -6.53
N ILE A 373 9.54 3.25 -7.66
CA ILE A 373 9.40 3.84 -9.01
C ILE A 373 7.95 3.73 -9.50
N TRP A 374 7.29 2.60 -9.22
CA TRP A 374 5.93 2.30 -9.66
C TRP A 374 5.11 1.65 -8.52
N PRO A 375 4.57 2.44 -7.57
CA PRO A 375 3.88 1.93 -6.39
C PRO A 375 2.42 1.55 -6.69
N ASP A 376 2.21 0.72 -7.72
CA ASP A 376 0.91 0.17 -8.08
C ASP A 376 0.89 -1.33 -7.76
N PRO A 377 0.11 -1.77 -6.76
CA PRO A 377 0.07 -3.17 -6.33
C PRO A 377 -0.53 -4.12 -7.36
N ASN A 378 -1.14 -3.62 -8.44
CA ASN A 378 -1.61 -4.46 -9.54
C ASN A 378 -0.47 -5.04 -10.38
N TYR A 379 0.69 -4.37 -10.40
CA TYR A 379 1.84 -4.71 -11.25
C TYR A 379 3.10 -4.99 -10.43
N ILE A 380 3.42 -4.12 -9.46
CA ILE A 380 4.57 -4.32 -8.58
C ILE A 380 4.09 -4.74 -7.21
N ALA A 381 4.38 -5.98 -6.80
CA ALA A 381 3.97 -6.45 -5.47
C ALA A 381 4.51 -5.53 -4.35
N SER A 382 3.64 -5.11 -3.43
CA SER A 382 4.08 -4.25 -2.33
C SER A 382 5.08 -4.99 -1.42
N PRO A 383 6.29 -4.44 -1.20
CA PRO A 383 7.26 -5.02 -0.27
C PRO A 383 6.80 -4.87 1.20
N LEU A 384 5.68 -4.20 1.44
CA LEU A 384 5.16 -3.86 2.77
C LEU A 384 3.99 -4.71 3.25
N LYS A 385 3.31 -5.43 2.35
CA LYS A 385 2.20 -6.33 2.70
C LYS A 385 2.64 -7.79 2.72
N ASN A 386 3.04 -8.33 1.57
CA ASN A 386 3.27 -9.77 1.42
C ASN A 386 4.62 -10.15 0.78
N TYR A 387 5.48 -9.18 0.44
CA TYR A 387 6.68 -9.34 -0.40
C TYR A 387 6.41 -10.06 -1.74
N SER A 388 7.22 -9.79 -2.76
CA SER A 388 7.04 -10.42 -4.06
C SER A 388 7.31 -11.93 -3.99
N HIS A 389 6.57 -12.73 -4.76
CA HIS A 389 6.91 -14.15 -4.95
C HIS A 389 8.28 -14.33 -5.62
N HIS A 390 8.75 -13.33 -6.38
CA HIS A 390 10.12 -13.30 -6.87
C HIS A 390 11.15 -13.25 -5.73
N ASN A 391 10.85 -12.62 -4.59
CA ASN A 391 11.74 -12.58 -3.42
C ASN A 391 11.86 -13.94 -2.72
N ARG A 392 10.96 -14.88 -3.02
CA ARG A 392 10.99 -16.24 -2.50
C ARG A 392 11.71 -17.21 -3.44
N GLY A 393 12.07 -16.78 -4.66
CA GLY A 393 12.66 -17.64 -5.69
C GLY A 393 11.69 -18.66 -6.29
N ILE A 394 10.39 -18.35 -6.29
CA ILE A 394 9.31 -19.26 -6.73
C ILE A 394 8.41 -18.66 -7.82
N ALA A 395 8.76 -17.49 -8.34
CA ALA A 395 8.06 -16.83 -9.42
C ALA A 395 8.98 -16.61 -10.61
N VAL A 396 8.41 -16.65 -11.81
CA VAL A 396 9.11 -16.49 -13.07
C VAL A 396 8.27 -15.66 -14.03
N ASP A 397 8.91 -14.72 -14.71
CA ASP A 397 8.34 -13.95 -15.81
C ASP A 397 8.90 -14.49 -17.12
N VAL A 398 8.03 -14.98 -18.01
CA VAL A 398 8.43 -15.82 -19.13
C VAL A 398 7.57 -15.60 -20.37
N THR A 399 8.13 -15.90 -21.54
CA THR A 399 7.43 -15.99 -22.83
C THR A 399 7.87 -17.20 -23.64
N LEU A 400 7.22 -17.42 -24.79
CA LEU A 400 7.60 -18.42 -25.80
C LEU A 400 8.49 -17.79 -26.87
N ILE A 401 9.49 -18.55 -27.31
CA ILE A 401 10.35 -18.25 -28.47
C ILE A 401 10.34 -19.40 -29.47
N ASP A 402 10.52 -19.08 -30.74
CA ASP A 402 10.74 -20.07 -31.80
C ASP A 402 12.21 -20.58 -31.83
N ASP A 403 12.50 -21.46 -32.79
CA ASP A 403 13.84 -22.04 -32.98
C ASP A 403 14.91 -20.99 -33.28
N ASP A 404 14.54 -19.91 -33.96
CA ASP A 404 15.42 -18.76 -34.26
C ASP A 404 15.60 -17.84 -33.03
N GLY A 405 14.88 -18.11 -31.94
CA GLY A 405 14.92 -17.35 -30.70
C GLY A 405 14.09 -16.07 -30.72
N LYS A 406 13.17 -15.94 -31.68
CA LYS A 406 12.25 -14.82 -31.79
C LYS A 406 11.04 -15.05 -30.89
N GLU A 407 10.68 -14.02 -30.13
CA GLU A 407 9.50 -14.03 -29.26
C GLU A 407 8.21 -14.12 -30.09
N LEU A 408 7.28 -14.95 -29.62
CA LEU A 408 5.95 -15.03 -30.18
C LEU A 408 5.19 -13.72 -29.88
N PRO A 409 4.30 -13.25 -30.78
CA PRO A 409 3.41 -12.13 -30.48
C PRO A 409 2.53 -12.44 -29.27
N MET A 410 2.51 -11.51 -28.31
CA MET A 410 1.73 -11.59 -27.07
C MET A 410 0.90 -10.31 -26.89
N PRO A 411 -0.15 -10.29 -26.06
CA PRO A 411 -1.10 -9.17 -25.95
C PRO A 411 -0.47 -7.80 -25.63
N SER A 412 0.70 -7.82 -24.99
CA SER A 412 1.51 -6.65 -24.70
C SER A 412 2.99 -7.01 -24.67
N LYS A 413 3.86 -6.01 -24.57
CA LYS A 413 5.25 -6.21 -24.18
C LYS A 413 5.35 -6.60 -22.69
N PHE A 414 6.49 -7.16 -22.29
CA PHE A 414 6.88 -7.32 -20.88
C PHE A 414 6.91 -5.95 -20.16
N ASP A 415 6.50 -5.92 -18.89
CA ASP A 415 6.33 -4.70 -18.07
C ASP A 415 5.39 -3.64 -18.71
N ASP A 416 4.39 -4.05 -19.50
CA ASP A 416 3.31 -3.14 -19.91
C ASP A 416 2.30 -2.96 -18.77
N PHE A 417 2.49 -1.94 -17.95
CA PHE A 417 1.61 -1.64 -16.81
C PHE A 417 0.31 -0.94 -17.23
N SER A 418 -0.40 -1.52 -18.20
CA SER A 418 -1.72 -1.11 -18.65
C SER A 418 -2.69 -2.29 -18.67
N ALA A 419 -3.95 -2.04 -19.02
CA ALA A 419 -4.95 -3.11 -19.16
C ALA A 419 -4.59 -4.16 -20.22
N LYS A 420 -3.64 -3.88 -21.13
CA LYS A 420 -3.19 -4.82 -22.16
C LYS A 420 -2.44 -6.02 -21.62
N ALA A 421 -1.78 -5.87 -20.46
CA ALA A 421 -1.09 -6.98 -19.80
C ALA A 421 -2.04 -8.00 -19.18
N ASN A 422 -3.31 -7.63 -19.00
CA ASN A 422 -4.30 -8.51 -18.40
C ASN A 422 -4.44 -9.79 -19.22
N ARG A 423 -4.41 -10.94 -18.53
CA ARG A 423 -4.49 -12.26 -19.16
C ARG A 423 -5.75 -12.46 -20.01
N ASN A 424 -6.83 -11.76 -19.66
CA ASN A 424 -8.11 -11.79 -20.36
C ASN A 424 -8.34 -10.54 -21.24
N TYR A 425 -7.28 -9.87 -21.69
CA TYR A 425 -7.41 -8.66 -22.51
C TYR A 425 -8.21 -8.93 -23.80
N ALA A 426 -9.42 -8.37 -23.87
CA ALA A 426 -10.40 -8.70 -24.90
C ALA A 426 -10.04 -8.21 -26.31
N PHE A 427 -9.12 -7.24 -26.43
CA PHE A 427 -8.76 -6.61 -27.70
C PHE A 427 -7.43 -7.11 -28.27
N ALA A 428 -6.83 -8.17 -27.69
CA ALA A 428 -5.71 -8.87 -28.31
C ALA A 428 -6.15 -9.50 -29.64
N THR A 429 -5.24 -9.58 -30.60
CA THR A 429 -5.46 -10.34 -31.83
C THR A 429 -5.63 -11.83 -31.52
N ASN A 430 -6.23 -12.59 -32.44
CA ASN A 430 -6.41 -14.04 -32.26
C ASN A 430 -5.06 -14.77 -32.10
N GLU A 431 -4.01 -14.31 -32.78
CA GLU A 431 -2.66 -14.86 -32.66
C GLU A 431 -2.09 -14.63 -31.25
N GLU A 432 -2.06 -13.39 -30.78
CA GLU A 432 -1.57 -13.03 -29.43
C GLU A 432 -2.33 -13.78 -28.33
N LYS A 433 -3.66 -13.88 -28.47
CA LYS A 433 -4.51 -14.60 -27.51
C LYS A 433 -4.18 -16.10 -27.49
N ASN A 434 -4.03 -16.72 -28.66
CA ASN A 434 -3.72 -18.14 -28.75
C ASN A 434 -2.32 -18.45 -28.19
N ASN A 435 -1.34 -17.58 -28.45
CA ASN A 435 0.02 -17.72 -27.93
C ASN A 435 0.06 -17.58 -26.39
N SER A 436 -0.64 -16.57 -25.86
CA SER A 436 -0.76 -16.39 -24.40
C SER A 436 -1.47 -17.57 -23.73
N LEU A 437 -2.54 -18.10 -24.34
CA LEU A 437 -3.25 -19.29 -23.82
C LEU A 437 -2.39 -20.55 -23.89
N LEU A 438 -1.58 -20.71 -24.94
CA LEU A 438 -0.64 -21.82 -25.05
C LEU A 438 0.42 -21.75 -23.95
N LEU A 439 1.01 -20.57 -23.71
CA LEU A 439 1.95 -20.36 -22.62
C LEU A 439 1.31 -20.68 -21.27
N GLU A 440 0.11 -20.15 -21.01
CA GLU A 440 -0.64 -20.41 -19.77
C GLU A 440 -0.87 -21.91 -19.57
N LYS A 441 -1.35 -22.61 -20.60
CA LYS A 441 -1.56 -24.06 -20.57
C LYS A 441 -0.28 -24.81 -20.21
N ILE A 442 0.84 -24.51 -20.87
CA ILE A 442 2.14 -25.15 -20.63
C ILE A 442 2.57 -24.95 -19.17
N MET A 443 2.48 -23.72 -18.68
CA MET A 443 2.87 -23.38 -17.31
C MET A 443 1.95 -24.05 -16.28
N TYR A 444 0.64 -24.08 -16.50
CA TYR A 444 -0.34 -24.67 -15.58
C TYR A 444 -0.20 -26.19 -15.49
N GLU A 445 -0.05 -26.86 -16.63
CA GLU A 445 0.20 -28.31 -16.66
C GLU A 445 1.55 -28.69 -16.03
N SER A 446 2.44 -27.72 -15.81
CA SER A 446 3.76 -27.91 -15.19
C SER A 446 3.80 -27.52 -13.71
N GLY A 447 2.66 -27.15 -13.11
CA GLY A 447 2.59 -26.82 -11.68
C GLY A 447 2.84 -25.34 -11.34
N PHE A 448 2.52 -24.44 -12.26
CA PHE A 448 2.47 -23.00 -12.01
C PHE A 448 1.04 -22.47 -12.07
N GLN A 449 0.82 -21.28 -11.55
CA GLN A 449 -0.40 -20.50 -11.71
C GLN A 449 -0.08 -19.05 -12.05
N GLY A 450 -0.95 -18.40 -12.80
CA GLY A 450 -0.79 -17.03 -13.23
C GLY A 450 -1.58 -16.04 -12.38
N ILE A 451 -1.25 -14.76 -12.48
CA ILE A 451 -2.10 -13.67 -11.97
C ILE A 451 -2.91 -13.04 -13.10
N GLN A 452 -4.01 -12.38 -12.75
CA GLN A 452 -4.91 -11.79 -13.75
C GLN A 452 -4.29 -10.55 -14.43
N SER A 453 -3.55 -9.74 -13.69
CA SER A 453 -3.01 -8.45 -14.17
C SER A 453 -1.87 -8.58 -15.18
N GLU A 454 -1.17 -9.71 -15.22
CA GLU A 454 0.03 -9.92 -16.02
C GLU A 454 0.01 -11.29 -16.69
N TRP A 455 0.05 -11.36 -18.02
CA TRP A 455 0.02 -12.62 -18.77
C TRP A 455 1.34 -13.40 -18.69
N TRP A 456 2.48 -12.72 -18.48
CA TRP A 456 3.83 -13.31 -18.45
C TRP A 456 4.22 -13.89 -17.09
N HIS A 457 3.53 -13.50 -16.02
CA HIS A 457 3.89 -13.84 -14.64
C HIS A 457 3.29 -15.18 -14.20
N PHE A 458 4.14 -16.02 -13.60
CA PHE A 458 3.75 -17.33 -13.09
C PHE A 458 4.42 -17.64 -11.75
N VAL A 459 3.66 -18.21 -10.82
CA VAL A 459 4.10 -18.60 -9.47
C VAL A 459 3.92 -20.10 -9.28
N ASP A 460 4.88 -20.73 -8.62
CA ASP A 460 4.80 -22.14 -8.21
C ASP A 460 3.52 -22.41 -7.39
N THR A 461 2.74 -23.44 -7.71
CA THR A 461 1.50 -23.77 -6.98
C THR A 461 1.73 -24.20 -5.52
N ASP A 462 2.94 -24.62 -5.17
CA ASP A 462 3.32 -24.99 -3.79
C ASP A 462 3.84 -23.78 -2.98
N TYR A 463 3.53 -22.55 -3.43
CA TYR A 463 4.05 -21.30 -2.87
C TYR A 463 3.93 -21.16 -1.34
N SER A 464 2.92 -21.76 -0.71
CA SER A 464 2.69 -21.70 0.73
C SER A 464 3.77 -22.42 1.56
N GLN A 465 4.59 -23.27 0.93
CA GLN A 465 5.63 -24.06 1.60
C GLN A 465 6.99 -23.35 1.66
N TYR A 466 7.12 -22.17 1.02
CA TYR A 466 8.38 -21.46 0.81
C TYR A 466 8.41 -20.09 1.49
N ASN A 467 9.44 -19.89 2.33
CA ASN A 467 9.72 -18.60 2.97
C ASN A 467 10.43 -17.64 2.02
N ILE A 468 10.50 -16.36 2.39
CA ILE A 468 11.35 -15.36 1.73
C ILE A 468 12.81 -15.81 1.84
N ILE A 469 13.57 -15.63 0.76
CA ILE A 469 15.02 -15.88 0.78
C ILE A 469 15.67 -14.64 1.39
N ASP A 470 16.05 -14.76 2.65
CA ASP A 470 16.78 -13.74 3.40
C ASP A 470 18.27 -13.98 3.17
N ILE A 471 18.92 -13.20 2.28
CA ILE A 471 20.37 -13.25 2.01
C ILE A 471 21.14 -12.56 3.16
N GLU A 472 20.66 -12.72 4.40
CA GLU A 472 21.15 -12.09 5.63
C GLU A 472 21.17 -10.55 5.61
N LYS A 473 20.06 -9.94 6.07
CA LYS A 473 20.01 -8.54 6.56
C LYS A 473 20.51 -7.47 5.59
N ILE A 474 19.66 -7.09 4.64
CA ILE A 474 19.70 -5.73 4.07
C ILE A 474 18.39 -5.02 4.43
N HIS A 475 18.35 -4.45 5.63
CA HIS A 475 17.38 -3.40 5.93
C HIS A 475 17.82 -2.16 5.17
N PHE A 476 17.11 -1.83 4.10
CA PHE A 476 17.32 -0.60 3.31
C PHE A 476 17.38 0.66 4.20
N GLY A 477 16.66 0.66 5.34
CA GLY A 477 16.73 1.70 6.38
C GLY A 477 18.09 1.83 7.08
N LYS A 478 18.83 0.73 7.34
CA LYS A 478 20.22 0.77 7.83
C LYS A 478 21.21 1.14 6.73
N MET A 479 20.96 0.67 5.51
CA MET A 479 21.80 0.90 4.33
C MET A 479 21.83 2.38 3.91
N LEU A 480 20.74 3.12 4.14
CA LEU A 480 20.66 4.55 3.89
C LEU A 480 21.01 5.43 5.11
N GLY A 481 21.38 4.85 6.25
CA GLY A 481 21.64 5.58 7.51
C GLY A 481 20.39 6.22 8.13
N ILE A 482 19.21 5.65 7.86
CA ILE A 482 17.89 6.19 8.21
C ILE A 482 17.34 5.59 9.52
N VAL A 483 17.86 4.43 9.93
CA VAL A 483 17.57 3.77 11.22
C VAL A 483 18.91 3.37 11.86
N PRO A 484 19.11 3.53 13.19
CA PRO A 484 20.34 3.13 13.87
C PRO A 484 20.72 1.65 13.65
#